data_AF-A0A927P6T1-F1
#
_entry.id   AF-A0A927P6T1-F1
#
_cell.length_a   1.000
_cell.length_b   1.000
_cell.length_c   1.000
_cell.angle_alpha   90.00
_cell.angle_beta   90.00
_cell.angle_gamma   90.00
#
_symmetry.space_group_name_H-M   'P 1'
#
loop_
_entity.id
_entity.type
_entity.pdbx_description
1 polymer ?
#
loop_
_entity_poly.entity_id
_entity_poly.type
_entity_poly.pdbx_seq_one_letter_code
_entity_poly.pdbx_strand_id
1 'polypeptide(L)'
;MPAINGRIWDKNMLHNRSWHSPDFYVPKTMTKAYRIEGVKADGTVVTLCEESNNYQRLNKVAVEGAYQKVRLVPTETWGNEKAHIFAFDVR
;
A
#
# COMPACT_ATOMS: atom_id res chain seq x y z
N MET A 1 5.89 -1.85 17.53
CA MET A 1 5.65 -3.31 17.46
C MET A 1 5.28 -3.81 18.83
N PRO A 2 4.44 -4.84 18.94
CA PRO A 2 4.19 -5.47 20.23
C PRO A 2 5.44 -6.16 20.79
N ALA A 3 5.54 -6.19 22.12
CA ALA A 3 6.50 -7.02 22.84
C ALA A 3 5.83 -8.36 23.22
N ILE A 4 6.49 -9.47 22.92
CA ILE A 4 6.03 -10.83 23.23
C ILE A 4 7.16 -11.53 23.98
N ASN A 5 6.87 -12.03 25.19
CA ASN A 5 7.85 -12.71 26.07
C ASN A 5 9.16 -11.91 26.26
N GLY A 6 9.05 -10.59 26.43
CA GLY A 6 10.21 -9.72 26.67
C GLY A 6 11.04 -9.37 25.42
N ARG A 7 10.64 -9.81 24.21
CA ARG A 7 11.28 -9.41 22.95
C ARG A 7 10.34 -8.55 22.11
N ILE A 8 10.87 -7.48 21.53
CA ILE A 8 10.16 -6.70 20.51
C ILE A 8 10.09 -7.54 19.25
N TRP A 9 8.88 -7.81 18.78
CA TRP A 9 8.68 -8.58 17.56
C TRP A 9 8.98 -7.72 16.34
N ASP A 10 9.66 -8.28 15.34
CA ASP A 10 10.15 -7.55 14.16
C ASP A 10 9.18 -7.60 12.96
N LYS A 11 8.24 -8.56 12.93
CA LYS A 11 7.27 -8.71 11.82
C LYS A 11 5.93 -8.02 12.09
N ASN A 12 5.54 -7.16 11.15
CA ASN A 12 4.18 -6.62 11.06
C ASN A 12 3.19 -7.61 10.42
N MET A 13 1.89 -7.49 10.70
CA MET A 13 0.80 -8.29 10.12
C MET A 13 1.00 -9.82 10.28
N LEU A 14 1.11 -10.29 11.52
CA LEU A 14 1.17 -11.72 11.81
C LEU A 14 -0.21 -12.36 11.58
N HIS A 15 -0.29 -13.35 10.69
CA HIS A 15 -1.54 -14.05 10.35
C HIS A 15 -1.80 -15.31 11.19
N ASN A 16 -0.76 -15.84 11.85
CA ASN A 16 -0.87 -16.94 12.81
C ASN A 16 -0.29 -16.48 14.14
N ARG A 17 -1.18 -16.11 15.07
CA ARG A 17 -0.80 -15.58 16.40
C ARG A 17 -1.40 -16.46 17.50
N SER A 18 -0.70 -16.58 18.62
CA SER A 18 -1.29 -17.23 19.80
C SER A 18 -2.46 -16.40 20.33
N TRP A 19 -3.41 -17.06 20.98
CA TRP A 19 -4.65 -16.41 21.45
C TRP A 19 -4.41 -15.16 22.33
N HIS A 20 -3.41 -15.21 23.20
CA HIS A 20 -3.04 -14.10 24.10
C HIS A 20 -1.97 -13.16 23.53
N SER A 21 -1.62 -13.29 22.25
CA SER A 21 -0.71 -12.33 21.63
C SER A 21 -1.37 -10.96 21.53
N PRO A 22 -0.64 -9.87 21.78
CA PRO A 22 -1.13 -8.51 21.51
C PRO A 22 -1.47 -8.31 20.03
N ASP A 23 -2.21 -7.26 19.74
CA ASP A 23 -2.60 -6.92 18.37
C ASP A 23 -1.40 -6.56 17.50
N PHE A 24 -1.52 -6.94 16.24
CA PHE A 24 -0.56 -6.59 15.19
C PHE A 24 -1.21 -5.62 14.22
N TYR A 25 -0.40 -4.69 13.73
CA TYR A 25 -0.85 -3.67 12.81
C TYR A 25 -0.07 -3.76 11.50
N VAL A 26 -0.60 -3.06 10.50
CA VAL A 26 0.11 -2.77 9.27
C VAL A 26 1.34 -1.89 9.55
N PRO A 27 2.43 -2.02 8.78
CA PRO A 27 3.58 -1.14 8.93
C PRO A 27 3.18 0.33 8.74
N LYS A 28 3.68 1.23 9.60
CA LYS A 28 3.39 2.68 9.48
C LYS A 28 3.81 3.28 8.14
N THR A 29 4.85 2.72 7.50
CA THR A 29 5.38 3.16 6.20
C THR A 29 4.61 2.58 5.00
N MET A 30 3.63 1.70 5.24
CA MET A 30 2.81 1.14 4.17
C MET A 30 1.79 2.17 3.72
N THR A 31 1.59 2.24 2.40
CA THR A 31 0.60 3.14 1.79
C THR A 31 -0.81 2.72 2.17
N LYS A 32 -1.54 3.63 2.82
CA LYS A 32 -2.95 3.48 3.21
C LYS A 32 -3.87 3.98 2.10
N ALA A 33 -3.60 5.17 1.58
CA ALA A 33 -4.38 5.76 0.51
C ALA A 33 -3.48 6.08 -0.69
N TYR A 34 -3.97 5.80 -1.88
CA TYR A 34 -3.27 6.09 -3.12
C TYR A 34 -4.24 6.21 -4.30
N ARG A 35 -3.76 6.87 -5.36
CA ARG A 35 -4.43 6.92 -6.65
C ARG A 35 -3.52 6.37 -7.74
N ILE A 36 -4.10 5.65 -8.68
CA ILE A 36 -3.45 5.26 -9.92
C ILE A 36 -4.01 6.13 -11.04
N GLU A 37 -3.14 6.79 -11.78
CA GLU A 37 -3.49 7.69 -12.86
C GLU A 37 -2.90 7.20 -14.18
N GLY A 38 -3.73 7.19 -15.23
CA GLY A 38 -3.32 6.97 -16.61
C GLY A 38 -3.15 8.30 -17.32
N VAL A 39 -2.04 8.47 -18.05
CA VAL A 39 -1.79 9.66 -18.88
C VAL A 39 -1.95 9.27 -20.34
N LYS A 40 -2.87 9.93 -21.03
CA LYS A 40 -3.17 9.70 -22.45
C LYS A 40 -2.14 10.36 -23.38
N ALA A 41 -2.30 10.13 -24.69
CA ALA A 41 -1.43 10.66 -25.73
C ALA A 41 -1.38 12.20 -25.76
N ASP A 42 -2.53 12.82 -25.51
CA ASP A 42 -2.76 14.26 -25.45
C ASP A 42 -2.34 14.91 -24.13
N GLY A 43 -1.82 14.12 -23.18
CA GLY A 43 -1.46 14.57 -21.83
C GLY A 43 -2.62 14.60 -20.84
N THR A 44 -3.84 14.23 -21.26
CA THR A 44 -5.00 14.13 -20.36
C THR A 44 -4.73 13.07 -19.29
N VAL A 45 -4.98 13.44 -18.03
CA VAL A 45 -4.83 12.55 -16.87
C VAL A 45 -6.21 11.98 -16.50
N VAL A 46 -6.29 10.66 -16.39
CA VAL A 46 -7.49 9.93 -15.98
C VAL A 46 -7.19 9.12 -14.72
N THR A 47 -8.05 9.22 -13.71
CA THR A 47 -7.99 8.35 -12.53
C THR A 47 -8.45 6.95 -12.91
N LEU A 48 -7.55 5.97 -12.79
CA LEU A 48 -7.85 4.55 -13.09
C LEU A 48 -8.34 3.81 -11.84
N CYS A 49 -7.82 4.18 -10.67
CA CYS A 49 -8.18 3.57 -9.41
C CYS A 49 -7.88 4.55 -8.28
N GLU A 50 -8.73 4.55 -7.25
CA GLU A 50 -8.53 5.27 -6.01
C GLU A 50 -8.81 4.33 -4.85
N GLU A 51 -7.87 4.27 -3.91
CA GLU A 51 -7.95 3.44 -2.71
C GLU A 51 -7.67 4.35 -1.49
N SER A 52 -8.47 4.23 -0.45
CA SER A 52 -8.42 5.09 0.74
C SER A 52 -8.04 4.35 2.03
N ASN A 53 -8.05 3.02 2.02
CA ASN A 53 -7.87 2.19 3.21
C ASN A 53 -7.17 0.85 2.91
N ASN A 54 -6.09 0.88 2.14
CA ASN A 54 -5.29 -0.28 1.80
C ASN A 54 -4.55 -0.86 3.00
N TYR A 55 -4.78 -2.13 3.30
CA TYR A 55 -4.01 -2.92 4.27
C TYR A 55 -3.21 -4.06 3.60
N GLN A 56 -3.24 -4.16 2.27
CA GLN A 56 -2.51 -5.16 1.50
C GLN A 56 -1.10 -4.66 1.15
N ARG A 57 -0.12 -5.56 1.22
CA ARG A 57 1.26 -5.27 0.79
C ARG A 57 1.46 -5.40 -0.72
N LEU A 58 0.63 -6.23 -1.36
CA LEU A 58 0.61 -6.44 -2.80
C LEU A 58 -0.81 -6.18 -3.29
N ASN A 59 -0.96 -5.17 -4.13
CA ASN A 59 -2.21 -4.87 -4.81
C ASN A 59 -2.07 -5.21 -6.29
N LYS A 60 -3.10 -5.87 -6.83
CA LYS A 60 -3.27 -6.08 -8.26
C LYS A 60 -4.52 -5.33 -8.67
N VAL A 61 -4.36 -4.31 -9.50
CA VAL A 61 -5.46 -3.48 -9.97
C VAL A 61 -5.69 -3.78 -11.44
N ALA A 62 -6.89 -4.22 -11.79
CA ALA A 62 -7.29 -4.36 -13.17
C ALA A 62 -7.52 -2.97 -13.77
N VAL A 63 -6.86 -2.68 -14.89
CA VAL A 63 -6.97 -1.41 -15.60
C VAL A 63 -7.20 -1.69 -17.08
N GLU A 64 -7.98 -0.84 -17.72
CA GLU A 64 -8.32 -0.95 -19.15
C GLU A 64 -8.13 0.40 -19.85
N GLY A 65 -7.69 0.34 -21.11
CA GLY A 65 -7.55 1.50 -21.99
C GLY A 65 -6.13 1.70 -22.53
N ALA A 66 -5.98 2.71 -23.39
CA ALA A 66 -4.71 3.09 -24.00
C ALA A 66 -4.12 4.32 -23.30
N TYR A 67 -2.98 4.13 -22.63
CA TYR A 67 -2.27 5.18 -21.90
C TYR A 67 -0.78 5.15 -22.27
N GLN A 68 -0.16 6.32 -22.38
CA GLN A 68 1.28 6.43 -22.59
C GLN A 68 2.06 6.21 -21.29
N LYS A 69 1.47 6.57 -20.14
CA LYS A 69 2.12 6.44 -18.83
C LYS A 69 1.09 6.06 -17.78
N VAL A 70 1.55 5.35 -16.76
CA VAL A 70 0.78 5.08 -15.54
C VAL A 70 1.57 5.63 -14.35
N ARG A 71 0.89 6.32 -13.44
CA ARG A 71 1.48 6.90 -12.23
C ARG A 71 0.81 6.34 -11.00
N LEU A 72 1.62 5.97 -10.02
CA LEU A 72 1.17 5.73 -8.65
C LEU A 72 1.35 7.02 -7.85
N VAL A 73 0.29 7.50 -7.21
CA VAL A 73 0.26 8.70 -6.38
C VAL A 73 -0.14 8.31 -4.95
N PRO A 74 0.82 8.01 -4.06
CA PRO A 74 0.54 7.78 -2.64
C PRO A 74 0.07 9.08 -2.00
N THR A 75 -1.03 9.03 -1.25
CA THR A 75 -1.62 10.21 -0.58
C THR A 75 -1.58 10.10 0.94
N GLU A 76 -1.66 8.89 1.49
CA GLU A 76 -1.58 8.66 2.94
C GLU A 76 -0.87 7.33 3.26
N THR A 77 -0.20 7.28 4.40
CA THR A 77 0.33 6.03 4.99
C THR A 77 -0.42 5.70 6.28
N TRP A 78 -0.11 4.57 6.89
CA TRP A 78 -0.64 4.21 8.22
C TRP A 78 0.03 4.92 9.41
N GLY A 79 0.69 6.07 9.18
CA GLY A 79 1.22 6.93 10.24
C GLY A 79 2.73 7.18 10.16
N ASN A 80 3.31 7.15 8.97
CA ASN A 80 4.67 7.63 8.70
C ASN A 80 4.68 8.68 7.58
N GLU A 81 5.59 9.66 7.64
CA GLU A 81 5.71 10.67 6.58
C GLU A 81 6.16 10.08 5.24
N LYS A 82 6.89 8.95 5.25
CA LYS A 82 7.40 8.30 4.05
C LYS A 82 6.60 7.04 3.72
N ALA A 83 6.17 6.95 2.46
CA ALA A 83 5.68 5.72 1.87
C ALA A 83 6.87 4.89 1.35
N HIS A 84 6.97 3.63 1.78
CA HIS A 84 8.01 2.71 1.30
C HIS A 84 7.40 1.76 0.26
N ILE A 85 7.65 2.04 -1.01
CA ILE A 85 7.19 1.23 -2.14
C ILE A 85 8.37 0.42 -2.66
N PHE A 86 8.24 -0.90 -2.64
CA PHE A 86 9.28 -1.80 -3.10
C PHE A 86 9.29 -1.93 -4.63
N ALA A 87 8.12 -2.09 -5.24
CA ALA A 87 7.97 -2.25 -6.68
C ALA A 87 6.63 -1.65 -7.15
N PHE A 88 6.61 -1.19 -8.40
CA PHE A 88 5.42 -0.76 -9.13
C PHE A 88 5.55 -1.23 -10.58
N ASP A 89 4.83 -2.30 -10.90
CA ASP A 89 4.91 -2.97 -12.20
C ASP A 89 3.62 -2.74 -12.99
N VAL A 90 3.77 -2.39 -14.27
CA VAL A 90 2.68 -2.26 -15.25
C VAL A 90 2.87 -3.35 -16.30
N ARG A 91 1.79 -4.08 -16.61
CA ARG A 91 1.79 -5.18 -17.58
C ARG A 91 0.80 -4.91 -18.69
#